data_AF-A0A0D0RAV8-F1
#
_entry.id   AF-A0A0D0RAV8-F1
#
_cell.length_a   1.000
_cell.length_b   1.000
_cell.length_c   1.000
_cell.angle_alpha   90.00
_cell.angle_beta   90.00
_cell.angle_gamma   90.00
#
_symmetry.space_group_name_H-M   'P 1'
#
loop_
_entity.id
_entity.type
_entity.pdbx_description
1 polymer ?
#
loop_
_entity_poly.entity_id
_entity_poly.type
_entity_poly.pdbx_seq_one_letter_code
_entity_poly.pdbx_strand_id
1 'polypeptide(L)'
;MEKKEKSRKLCQTMIDTPGVLELFKNEARCTLLYDELTHDRNPEVIERLYDKKLQKYVKATRTYPARQSLLYAYYTYYDVNEKKANACYETLKKLVDTHAIKVEALIELENVKKLKSQAEENA
;
A
#
# COMPACT_ATOMS: atom_id res chain seq x y z
N MET A 1 -1.64 -6.88 18.42
CA MET A 1 -3.05 -6.48 18.32
C MET A 1 -3.23 -4.98 18.56
N GLU A 2 -2.81 -4.45 19.71
CA GLU A 2 -3.01 -3.04 20.10
C GLU A 2 -2.45 -1.98 19.11
N LYS A 3 -1.25 -2.20 18.55
CA LYS A 3 -0.62 -1.23 17.61
C LYS A 3 -1.39 -1.09 16.28
N LYS A 4 -1.95 -2.19 15.77
CA LYS A 4 -2.68 -2.24 14.50
C LYS A 4 -4.01 -1.52 14.59
N GLU A 5 -4.78 -1.84 15.63
CA GLU A 5 -6.05 -1.20 15.92
C GLU A 5 -5.88 0.32 16.15
N LYS A 6 -4.82 0.69 16.87
CA LYS A 6 -4.44 2.10 17.05
C LYS A 6 -4.12 2.79 15.72
N SER A 7 -3.36 2.14 14.84
CA SER A 7 -3.03 2.68 13.50
C SER A 7 -4.28 2.92 12.66
N ARG A 8 -5.19 1.93 12.62
CA ARG A 8 -6.47 2.04 11.90
C ARG A 8 -7.32 3.19 12.43
N LYS A 9 -7.44 3.29 13.75
CA LYS A 9 -8.18 4.37 14.40
C LYS A 9 -7.60 5.75 14.06
N LEU A 10 -6.28 5.90 14.05
CA LEU A 10 -5.63 7.16 13.68
C LEU A 10 -5.89 7.54 12.22
N CYS A 11 -5.83 6.57 11.30
CA CYS A 11 -6.15 6.81 9.89
C CYS A 11 -7.62 7.20 9.72
N GLN A 12 -8.53 6.53 10.42
CA GLN A 12 -9.96 6.84 10.39
C GLN A 12 -10.24 8.25 10.93
N THR A 13 -9.65 8.62 12.08
CA THR A 13 -9.73 9.98 12.62
C THR A 13 -9.28 11.01 11.60
N MET A 14 -8.17 10.78 10.89
CA MET A 14 -7.68 11.72 9.88
C MET A 14 -8.65 11.87 8.69
N ILE A 15 -9.29 10.78 8.26
CA ILE A 15 -10.29 10.80 7.18
C ILE A 15 -11.52 11.60 7.61
N ASP A 16 -11.98 11.42 8.84
CA ASP A 16 -13.20 12.03 9.36
C ASP A 16 -13.00 13.47 9.81
N THR A 17 -11.76 13.89 10.06
CA THR A 17 -11.46 15.25 10.53
C THR A 17 -11.83 16.29 9.45
N PRO A 18 -12.71 17.27 9.78
CA PRO A 18 -13.04 18.37 8.87
C PRO A 18 -11.82 19.26 8.60
N GLY A 19 -11.74 19.84 7.40
CA GLY A 19 -10.66 20.76 7.03
C GLY A 19 -9.32 20.09 6.66
N VAL A 20 -9.15 18.78 6.88
CA VAL A 20 -7.98 18.05 6.39
C VAL A 20 -8.00 17.97 4.87
N LEU A 21 -6.88 18.29 4.23
CA LEU A 21 -6.74 18.20 2.77
C LEU A 21 -6.99 16.78 2.27
N GLU A 22 -7.68 16.66 1.14
CA GLU A 22 -8.01 15.37 0.54
C GLU A 22 -6.77 14.51 0.24
N LEU A 23 -5.62 15.16 -0.01
CA LEU A 23 -4.32 14.50 -0.13
C LEU A 23 -4.05 13.60 1.08
N PHE A 24 -4.10 14.15 2.29
CA PHE A 24 -3.84 13.40 3.51
C PHE A 24 -4.91 12.35 3.79
N LYS A 25 -6.18 12.63 3.48
CA LYS A 25 -7.25 11.62 3.58
C LYS A 25 -6.97 10.41 2.67
N ASN A 26 -6.49 10.66 1.45
CA ASN A 26 -6.10 9.59 0.54
C ASN A 26 -4.86 8.83 1.00
N GLU A 27 -3.87 9.51 1.59
CA GLU A 27 -2.74 8.84 2.24
C GLU A 27 -3.20 7.90 3.36
N ALA A 28 -4.10 8.34 4.24
CA ALA A 28 -4.70 7.46 5.27
C ALA A 28 -5.42 6.26 4.65
N ARG A 29 -6.21 6.47 3.59
CA ARG A 29 -6.92 5.38 2.91
C ARG A 29 -5.96 4.36 2.30
N CYS A 30 -4.86 4.81 1.70
CA CYS A 30 -3.82 3.91 1.20
C CYS A 30 -3.18 3.11 2.34
N THR A 31 -2.90 3.72 3.48
CA THR A 31 -2.37 3.03 4.66
C THR A 31 -3.34 1.96 5.18
N LEU A 32 -4.65 2.29 5.28
CA LEU A 32 -5.68 1.33 5.66
C LEU A 32 -5.76 0.16 4.69
N LEU A 33 -5.73 0.45 3.38
CA LEU A 33 -5.77 -0.58 2.34
C LEU A 33 -4.53 -1.49 2.41
N TYR A 34 -3.34 -0.93 2.59
CA TYR A 34 -2.11 -1.72 2.73
C TYR A 34 -2.14 -2.63 3.95
N ASP A 35 -2.60 -2.12 5.09
CA ASP A 35 -2.75 -2.88 6.32
C ASP A 35 -3.77 -4.03 6.15
N GLU A 36 -4.90 -3.76 5.50
CA GLU A 36 -5.89 -4.78 5.20
C GLU A 36 -5.32 -5.89 4.30
N LEU A 37 -4.63 -5.52 3.21
CA LEU A 37 -4.01 -6.46 2.27
C LEU A 37 -2.94 -7.34 2.90
N THR A 38 -2.19 -6.82 3.87
CA THR A 38 -1.03 -7.52 4.46
C THR A 38 -1.40 -8.36 5.67
N HIS A 39 -2.59 -8.19 6.26
CA HIS A 39 -2.99 -8.88 7.49
C HIS A 39 -4.31 -9.63 7.37
N ASP A 40 -5.43 -8.90 7.30
CA ASP A 40 -6.77 -9.52 7.44
C ASP A 40 -7.30 -10.04 6.11
N ARG A 41 -6.90 -9.41 5.00
CA ARG A 41 -7.19 -9.79 3.62
C ARG A 41 -8.69 -9.97 3.37
N ASN A 42 -9.55 -9.22 4.05
CA ASN A 42 -11.00 -9.31 3.87
C ASN A 42 -11.41 -8.68 2.52
N PRO A 43 -11.95 -9.46 1.56
CA PRO A 43 -12.31 -8.95 0.24
C PRO A 43 -13.29 -7.79 0.27
N GLU A 44 -14.33 -7.86 1.10
CA GLU A 44 -15.35 -6.82 1.19
C GLU A 44 -14.78 -5.50 1.71
N VAL A 45 -13.83 -5.58 2.64
CA VAL A 45 -13.13 -4.40 3.17
C VAL A 45 -12.20 -3.82 2.11
N ILE A 46 -11.47 -4.66 1.39
CA ILE A 46 -10.57 -4.24 0.30
C ILE A 46 -11.36 -3.52 -0.80
N GLU A 47 -12.48 -4.07 -1.25
CA GLU A 47 -13.32 -3.47 -2.29
C GLU A 47 -13.91 -2.12 -1.85
N ARG A 48 -14.33 -2.03 -0.59
CA ARG A 48 -14.84 -0.77 -0.02
C ARG A 48 -13.75 0.29 0.10
N LEU A 49 -12.55 -0.09 0.54
CA LEU A 49 -11.43 0.83 0.70
C LEU A 49 -10.87 1.28 -0.66
N TYR A 50 -10.74 0.36 -1.61
CA TYR A 50 -10.15 0.63 -2.91
C TYR A 50 -11.17 1.07 -3.97
N ASP A 51 -11.97 2.07 -3.61
CA ASP A 51 -12.99 2.64 -4.48
C ASP A 51 -12.39 3.37 -5.72
N LYS A 52 -13.26 3.80 -6.63
CA LYS A 52 -12.85 4.53 -7.85
C LYS A 52 -12.04 5.80 -7.56
N LYS A 53 -12.29 6.46 -6.44
CA LYS A 53 -11.60 7.70 -6.04
C LYS A 53 -10.17 7.38 -5.62
N LEU A 54 -10.00 6.38 -4.76
CA LEU A 54 -8.69 5.93 -4.30
C LEU A 54 -7.89 5.30 -5.45
N GLN A 55 -8.51 4.52 -6.33
CA GLN A 55 -7.87 3.99 -7.53
C GLN A 55 -7.28 5.11 -8.41
N LYS A 56 -8.04 6.18 -8.65
CA LYS A 56 -7.56 7.35 -9.41
C LYS A 56 -6.37 8.00 -8.70
N TYR A 57 -6.42 8.13 -7.38
CA TYR A 57 -5.34 8.69 -6.59
C TYR A 57 -4.07 7.83 -6.63
N VAL A 58 -4.19 6.52 -6.42
CA VAL A 58 -3.07 5.57 -6.50
C VAL A 58 -2.43 5.58 -7.89
N LYS A 59 -3.25 5.69 -8.95
CA LYS A 59 -2.74 5.84 -10.32
C LYS A 59 -1.96 7.14 -10.51
N ALA A 60 -2.47 8.26 -10.01
CA ALA A 60 -1.81 9.56 -10.11
C ALA A 60 -0.51 9.63 -9.29
N THR A 61 -0.43 8.89 -8.19
CA THR A 61 0.73 8.88 -7.28
C THR A 61 1.64 7.67 -7.48
N ARG A 62 1.51 6.93 -8.59
CA ARG A 62 2.24 5.67 -8.83
C ARG A 62 3.77 5.81 -8.77
N THR A 63 4.30 7.00 -8.91
CA THR A 63 5.75 7.27 -8.76
C THR A 63 6.24 7.19 -7.31
N TYR A 64 5.35 7.19 -6.32
CA TYR A 64 5.72 7.11 -4.91
C TYR A 64 6.12 5.68 -4.55
N PRO A 65 7.22 5.47 -3.81
CA PRO A 65 7.62 4.14 -3.35
C PRO A 65 6.51 3.40 -2.62
N ALA A 66 5.81 4.07 -1.69
CA ALA A 66 4.71 3.50 -0.93
C ALA A 66 3.52 3.05 -1.80
N ARG A 67 3.40 3.55 -3.04
CA ARG A 67 2.38 3.09 -3.99
C ARG A 67 2.78 1.81 -4.70
N GLN A 68 4.07 1.61 -4.93
CA GLN A 68 4.57 0.36 -5.48
C GLN A 68 4.45 -0.78 -4.47
N SER A 69 4.74 -0.53 -3.18
CA SER A 69 4.51 -1.54 -2.13
C SER A 69 3.02 -1.85 -1.93
N LEU A 70 2.16 -0.83 -1.93
CA LEU A 70 0.70 -1.01 -1.91
C LEU A 70 0.20 -1.88 -3.07
N LEU A 71 0.57 -1.52 -4.29
CA LEU A 71 0.15 -2.25 -5.49
C LEU A 71 0.76 -3.65 -5.54
N TYR A 72 1.99 -3.84 -5.05
CA TYR A 72 2.58 -5.16 -4.88
C TYR A 72 1.71 -6.02 -3.97
N ALA A 73 1.37 -5.55 -2.77
CA ALA A 73 0.51 -6.27 -1.84
C ALA A 73 -0.87 -6.58 -2.44
N TYR A 74 -1.46 -5.63 -3.17
CA TYR A 74 -2.73 -5.83 -3.87
C TYR A 74 -2.65 -6.94 -4.92
N TYR A 75 -1.63 -6.90 -5.78
CA TYR A 75 -1.47 -7.90 -6.83
C TYR A 75 -1.07 -9.27 -6.31
N THR A 76 -0.36 -9.34 -5.18
CA THR A 76 0.04 -10.60 -4.56
C THR A 76 -1.12 -11.26 -3.83
N TYR A 77 -1.82 -10.54 -2.95
CA TYR A 77 -2.77 -11.14 -2.02
C TYR A 77 -4.24 -11.04 -2.44
N TYR A 78 -4.59 -10.15 -3.37
CA TYR A 78 -5.98 -9.94 -3.79
C TYR A 78 -6.22 -10.28 -5.26
N ASP A 79 -5.52 -9.62 -6.20
CA ASP A 79 -5.68 -9.85 -7.65
C ASP A 79 -4.97 -11.13 -8.14
N VAL A 80 -4.08 -11.70 -7.30
CA VAL A 80 -3.23 -12.87 -7.58
C VAL A 80 -2.56 -12.80 -8.96
N ASN A 81 -1.98 -11.65 -9.26
CA ASN A 81 -1.37 -11.32 -10.55
C ASN A 81 0.14 -11.14 -10.42
N GLU A 82 0.86 -12.25 -10.49
CA GLU A 82 2.32 -12.29 -10.29
C GLU A 82 3.07 -11.33 -11.25
N LYS A 83 2.62 -11.25 -12.51
CA LYS A 83 3.24 -10.35 -13.50
C LYS A 83 3.17 -8.89 -13.07
N LYS A 84 2.02 -8.45 -12.55
CA LYS A 84 1.86 -7.08 -12.05
C LYS A 84 2.59 -6.86 -10.73
N ALA A 85 2.59 -7.85 -9.82
CA ALA A 85 3.37 -7.79 -8.59
C ALA A 85 4.87 -7.62 -8.89
N ASN A 86 5.43 -8.47 -9.75
CA ASN A 86 6.82 -8.38 -10.17
C ASN A 86 7.14 -7.03 -10.83
N ALA A 87 6.23 -6.48 -11.65
CA ALA A 87 6.43 -5.15 -12.23
C ALA A 87 6.53 -4.04 -11.16
N CYS A 88 5.76 -4.12 -10.08
CA CYS A 88 5.86 -3.21 -8.95
C CYS A 88 7.20 -3.34 -8.21
N TYR A 89 7.65 -4.58 -7.96
CA TYR A 89 8.95 -4.85 -7.34
C TYR A 89 10.12 -4.29 -8.19
N GLU A 90 10.11 -4.55 -9.50
CA GLU A 90 11.12 -4.02 -10.43
C GLU A 90 11.13 -2.50 -10.49
N THR A 91 9.95 -1.87 -10.42
CA THR A 91 9.85 -0.40 -10.36
C THR A 91 10.47 0.13 -9.06
N LEU A 92 10.20 -0.53 -7.94
CA LEU A 92 10.70 -0.10 -6.63
C LEU A 92 12.22 -0.21 -6.52
N LYS A 93 12.83 -1.25 -7.10
CA LYS A 93 14.29 -1.36 -7.21
C LYS A 93 14.91 -0.16 -7.94
N LYS A 94 14.28 0.31 -9.02
CA LYS A 94 14.75 1.50 -9.76
C LYS A 94 14.58 2.78 -8.94
N LEU A 95 13.49 2.89 -8.17
CA LEU A 95 13.23 4.06 -7.33
C LEU A 95 14.28 4.26 -6.22
N VAL A 96 14.97 3.21 -5.78
CA VAL A 96 16.08 3.33 -4.83
C VAL A 96 17.17 4.29 -5.34
N ASP A 97 17.42 4.28 -6.64
CA ASP A 97 18.45 5.11 -7.26
C ASP A 97 17.93 6.49 -7.68
N THR A 98 16.66 6.56 -8.09
CA THR A 98 16.10 7.75 -8.76
C THR A 98 15.18 8.60 -7.89
N HIS A 99 14.62 8.06 -6.80
CA HIS A 99 13.69 8.82 -5.95
C HIS A 99 14.44 9.88 -5.13
N ALA A 100 13.82 11.05 -4.96
CA ALA A 100 14.44 12.16 -4.25
C ALA A 100 14.79 11.79 -2.80
N ILE A 101 13.90 11.04 -2.15
CA ILE A 101 14.07 10.55 -0.78
C ILE A 101 14.45 9.07 -0.84
N LYS A 102 15.71 8.77 -1.17
CA LYS A 102 16.18 7.37 -1.38
C LYS A 102 15.88 6.44 -0.21
N VAL A 103 15.92 6.94 1.02
CA VAL A 103 15.60 6.16 2.23
C VAL A 103 14.15 5.64 2.21
N GLU A 104 13.20 6.41 1.69
CA GLU A 104 11.81 5.99 1.53
C GLU A 104 11.70 4.80 0.56
N ALA A 105 12.38 4.90 -0.59
CA ALA A 105 12.41 3.82 -1.56
C ALA A 105 13.08 2.54 -1.03
N LEU A 106 14.16 2.69 -0.25
CA LEU A 106 14.83 1.56 0.40
C LEU A 106 13.93 0.83 1.39
N ILE A 107 13.26 1.58 2.29
CA ILE A 107 12.34 1.01 3.29
C ILE A 107 11.21 0.24 2.60
N GLU A 108 10.59 0.82 1.57
CA GLU A 108 9.50 0.16 0.86
C GLU A 108 10.00 -1.09 0.11
N LEU A 109 11.21 -1.06 -0.45
CA LEU A 109 11.81 -2.24 -1.08
C LEU A 109 12.02 -3.37 -0.07
N GLU A 110 12.49 -3.05 1.14
CA GLU A 110 12.62 -4.03 2.22
C GLU A 110 11.28 -4.61 2.65
N ASN A 111 10.23 -3.78 2.72
CA ASN A 111 8.87 -4.24 3.01
C ASN A 111 8.39 -5.24 1.95
N VAL A 112 8.55 -4.91 0.66
CA VAL A 112 8.15 -5.81 -0.43
C VAL A 112 8.95 -7.12 -0.42
N LYS A 113 10.25 -7.08 -0.11
CA LYS A 113 11.05 -8.31 0.03
C LYS A 113 10.50 -9.22 1.12
N LYS A 114 10.10 -8.67 2.28
CA LYS A 114 9.46 -9.45 3.36
C LYS A 114 8.14 -10.07 2.90
N LEU A 115 7.29 -9.29 2.21
CA LEU A 115 6.03 -9.80 1.66
C LEU A 115 6.25 -10.93 0.64
N LYS A 116 7.27 -10.79 -0.22
CA LYS A 116 7.65 -11.80 -1.21
C LYS A 116 8.05 -13.11 -0.54
N SER A 117 8.94 -13.07 0.45
CA SER A 117 9.34 -14.27 1.20
C SER A 117 8.15 -14.93 1.90
N GLN A 118 7.28 -14.14 2.53
CA GLN A 118 6.06 -14.67 3.15
C GLN A 118 5.10 -15.31 2.15
N ALA A 119 4.99 -14.77 0.93
CA ALA A 119 4.12 -15.35 -0.10
C ALA A 119 4.68 -16.69 -0.61
N GLU A 120 6.00 -16.79 -0.76
CA GLU A 120 6.70 -18.01 -1.18
C GLU A 120 6.64 -19.12 -0.13
N GLU A 121 6.65 -18.79 1.16
CA GLU A 121 6.50 -19.76 2.27
C GLU A 121 5.08 -20.36 2.37
N ASN A 122 4.08 -19.67 1.84
CA ASN A 122 2.66 -20.06 1.92
C ASN A 122 2.12 -20.68 0.61
N ALA A 123 2.96 -20.84 -0.41
CA ALA A 123 2.62 -21.41 -1.72
C ALA A 123 2.97 -22.91 -1.80
#